data_AF-A0A973B4X2-F1
#
_entry.id   AF-A0A973B4X2-F1
#
_cell.length_a   1.000
_cell.length_b   1.000
_cell.length_c   1.000
_cell.angle_alpha   90.00
_cell.angle_beta   90.00
_cell.angle_gamma   90.00
#
_symmetry.space_group_name_H-M   'P 1'
#
loop_
_entity.id
_entity.type
_entity.pdbx_description
1 polymer ?
#
loop_
_entity_poly.entity_id
_entity_poly.type
_entity_poly.pdbx_seq_one_letter_code
_entity_poly.pdbx_strand_id
1 'polypeptide(L)' 'LVHATLHAQGYDHETNERDALEMEALEILLLASMGFDNPY' A
#
# COMPACT_ATOMS: atom_id res chain seq x y z
N LEU A 1 6.54 5.07 5.87
CA LEU A 1 5.54 6.15 6.07
C LEU A 1 4.29 5.91 5.23
N VAL A 2 4.41 5.67 3.92
CA VAL A 2 3.27 5.32 3.04
C VAL A 2 2.42 4.19 3.62
N HIS A 3 3.03 3.02 3.86
CA HIS A 3 2.39 1.88 4.51
C HIS A 3 1.52 2.23 5.73
N ALA A 4 2.14 2.85 6.75
CA ALA A 4 1.46 3.22 7.99
C ALA A 4 0.35 4.27 7.76
N THR A 5 0.52 5.17 6.79
CA THR A 5 -0.52 6.14 6.42
C THR A 5 -1.72 5.46 5.77
N LEU A 6 -1.50 4.48 4.90
CA LEU A 6 -2.59 3.70 4.29
C LEU A 6 -3.39 2.95 5.36
N HIS A 7 -2.71 2.33 6.33
CA HIS A 7 -3.38 1.74 7.49
C HIS A 7 -4.16 2.77 8.31
N ALA A 8 -3.57 3.96 8.56
CA ALA A 8 -4.27 5.03 9.27
C ALA A 8 -5.51 5.57 8.52
N GLN A 9 -5.57 5.39 7.20
CA GLN A 9 -6.73 5.70 6.35
C GLN A 9 -7.76 4.56 6.30
N GLY A 10 -7.47 3.42 6.92
CA GLY A 10 -8.37 2.27 7.01
C GLY A 10 -8.15 1.22 5.92
N TYR A 11 -7.11 1.33 5.11
CA TYR A 11 -6.69 0.22 4.25
C TYR A 11 -6.06 -0.88 5.10
N ASP A 12 -6.25 -2.13 4.68
CA ASP A 12 -5.70 -3.29 5.37
C ASP A 12 -5.25 -4.33 4.34
N HIS A 13 -4.18 -5.04 4.66
CA HIS A 13 -3.67 -6.14 3.84
C HIS A 13 -3.45 -7.42 4.64
N GLU A 14 -3.73 -7.42 5.95
CA GLU A 14 -3.47 -8.57 6.81
C GLU A 14 -4.67 -9.54 6.90
N THR A 15 -5.90 -9.09 6.57
CA THR A 15 -7.11 -9.88 6.82
C THR A 15 -7.63 -10.67 5.63
N ASN A 16 -7.43 -10.20 4.38
CA ASN A 16 -7.81 -10.93 3.17
C ASN A 16 -7.10 -10.43 1.90
N GLU A 17 -7.07 -11.28 0.89
CA GLU A 17 -6.36 -11.05 -0.38
C GLU A 17 -6.89 -9.85 -1.17
N ARG A 18 -8.21 -9.59 -1.15
CA ARG A 18 -8.78 -8.48 -1.91
C ARG A 18 -8.32 -7.13 -1.36
N ASP A 19 -8.42 -6.96 -0.05
CA ASP A 19 -8.03 -5.72 0.61
C ASP A 19 -6.51 -5.54 0.53
N ALA A 20 -5.75 -6.65 0.61
CA ALA A 20 -4.32 -6.64 0.36
C ALA A 20 -3.97 -6.12 -1.03
N LEU A 21 -4.55 -6.69 -2.09
CA LEU A 21 -4.30 -6.24 -3.45
C LEU A 21 -4.65 -4.76 -3.66
N GLU A 22 -5.71 -4.26 -3.00
CA GLU A 22 -6.09 -2.85 -3.04
C GLU A 22 -5.04 -1.95 -2.37
N MET A 23 -4.64 -2.28 -1.14
CA MET A 23 -3.66 -1.50 -0.38
C MET A 23 -2.27 -1.53 -1.03
N GLU A 24 -1.81 -2.71 -1.45
CA GLU A 24 -0.49 -2.91 -2.06
C GLU A 24 -0.38 -2.17 -3.40
N ALA A 25 -1.43 -2.20 -4.22
CA ALA A 25 -1.46 -1.43 -5.47
C ALA A 25 -1.32 0.08 -5.23
N LEU A 26 -1.99 0.61 -4.20
CA LEU A 26 -1.86 2.02 -3.81
C LEU A 26 -0.46 2.33 -3.27
N GLU A 27 0.12 1.45 -2.45
CA GLU A 27 1.48 1.62 -1.92
C GLU A 27 2.51 1.67 -3.06
N ILE A 28 2.41 0.76 -4.04
CA ILE A 28 3.27 0.72 -5.22
C ILE A 28 3.16 2.03 -6.02
N LEU A 29 1.94 2.50 -6.31
CA LEU A 29 1.73 3.72 -7.09
C LEU A 29 2.30 4.96 -6.39
N LEU A 30 2.09 5.07 -5.07
CA LEU A 30 2.60 6.19 -4.29
C LEU A 30 4.13 6.18 -4.20
N LEU A 31 4.75 5.02 -3.94
CA LEU A 31 6.21 4.89 -3.89
C LEU A 31 6.86 5.18 -5.24
N ALA A 32 6.30 4.65 -6.33
CA ALA A 32 6.76 4.93 -7.69
C ALA A 32 6.69 6.43 -8.03
N SER A 33 5.63 7.13 -7.61
CA SER A 33 5.50 8.59 -7.82
C SER A 33 6.58 9.42 -7.12
N MET A 34 7.20 8.86 -6.08
CA MET A 34 8.31 9.46 -5.33
C MET A 34 9.68 8.94 -5.79
N GLY A 35 9.73 8.08 -6.81
CA GLY A 35 10.95 7.51 -7.36
C GLY A 35 11.54 6.36 -6.55
N PHE A 36 10.75 5.71 -5.68
CA PHE A 36 11.14 4.49 -4.99
C PHE A 36 10.72 3.26 -5.80
N ASP A 37 11.49 2.18 -5.67
CA ASP A 37 11.19 0.90 -6.29
C ASP A 37 9.95 0.24 -5.65
N ASN A 38 9.40 -0.76 -6.34
CA ASN A 38 8.31 -1.58 -5.83
C ASN A 38 8.79 -2.34 -4.57
N PRO A 39 8.10 -2.21 -3.42
CA PRO A 39 8.50 -2.88 -2.18
C PRO A 39 8.12 -4.37 -2.11
N TYR A 40 7.47 -4.93 -3.13
CA TYR A 40 7.04 -6.33 -3.25
C TYR A 40 7.79 -7.10 -4.34
#